data_AF-A0A3M0YPW9-F1
#
_entry.id   AF-A0A3M0YPW9-F1
#
_cell.length_a   1.000
_cell.length_b   1.000
_cell.length_c   1.000
_cell.angle_alpha   90.00
_cell.angle_beta   90.00
_cell.angle_gamma   90.00
#
_symmetry.space_group_name_H-M   'P 1'
#
loop_
_entity.id
_entity.type
_entity.pdbx_description
1 polymer ?
#
loop_
_entity_poly.entity_id
_entity_poly.type
_entity_poly.pdbx_seq_one_letter_code
_entity_poly.pdbx_strand_id
1 'polypeptide(L)'
;MNRYRSTSASSGLFSAILFCTAVAVFAQLEPGGPTAPIAAWNVVPWQRIHAPFNAGVVAFHETGCRVKFTVLRDGKTLQTHLAENPQRNSRVNTWEFFLTLDPKQLGAGPIEIQAQAIPLGQGMQTRELPPLQLYMDPEKQLVPTSTLWVDAQQGDDTTGNGTREAPFKTIRAAFRSGRLLDGGTIYL
;
A
#
# COMPACT_ATOMS: atom_id res chain seq x y z
N MET A 1 53.26 65.83 -9.94
CA MET A 1 53.52 64.37 -10.01
C MET A 1 53.62 63.86 -8.58
N ASN A 2 52.68 63.01 -8.13
CA ASN A 2 52.67 62.09 -6.96
C ASN A 2 53.33 62.51 -5.62
N ARG A 3 52.78 62.29 -4.42
CA ARG A 3 51.59 61.60 -3.90
C ARG A 3 51.46 61.95 -2.41
N TYR A 4 50.23 62.21 -1.97
CA TYR A 4 49.52 61.67 -0.80
C TYR A 4 50.18 61.50 0.61
N ARG A 5 49.70 62.34 1.52
CA ARG A 5 49.28 62.19 2.95
C ARG A 5 49.88 61.10 3.86
N SER A 6 50.19 61.51 5.09
CA SER A 6 49.69 60.87 6.33
C SER A 6 49.83 61.83 7.53
N THR A 7 48.74 62.00 8.29
CA THR A 7 48.66 62.79 9.53
C THR A 7 48.18 61.92 10.69
N SER A 8 48.76 62.23 11.85
CA SER A 8 48.29 62.07 13.24
C SER A 8 48.11 60.68 13.85
N ALA A 9 48.88 60.47 14.91
CA ALA A 9 48.64 59.52 15.99
C ALA A 9 47.44 59.95 16.87
N SER A 10 46.75 58.96 17.47
CA SER A 10 46.41 59.02 18.90
C SER A 10 45.95 57.65 19.40
N SER A 11 46.53 57.29 20.54
CA SER A 11 46.30 56.16 21.42
C SER A 11 44.99 56.29 22.20
N GLY A 12 44.29 55.17 22.45
CA GLY A 12 43.14 55.20 23.35
C GLY A 12 42.45 53.85 23.57
N LEU A 13 42.88 53.17 24.64
CA LEU A 13 42.09 52.38 25.59
C LEU A 13 41.36 51.10 25.12
N PHE A 14 41.86 50.00 25.70
CA PHE A 14 41.25 48.69 25.82
C PHE A 14 39.82 48.77 26.37
N SER A 15 38.87 48.16 25.66
CA SER A 15 37.62 47.65 26.24
C SER A 15 37.42 46.24 25.72
N ALA A 16 37.87 45.27 26.50
CA ALA A 16 37.59 43.85 26.27
C ALA A 16 36.13 43.62 26.67
N ILE A 17 35.23 43.66 25.70
CA ILE A 17 33.87 43.14 25.87
C ILE A 17 34.00 41.63 25.92
N LEU A 18 34.00 41.10 27.15
CA LEU A 18 33.86 39.69 27.45
C LEU A 18 32.45 39.27 27.02
N PHE A 19 32.27 38.91 25.75
CA PHE A 19 31.08 38.18 25.31
C PHE A 19 31.19 36.77 25.90
N CYS A 20 30.54 36.60 27.04
CA CYS A 20 30.25 35.29 27.59
C CYS A 20 29.17 34.66 26.68
N THR A 21 29.59 34.07 25.56
CA THR A 21 28.69 33.26 24.73
C THR A 21 28.34 32.04 25.55
N ALA A 22 27.16 32.05 26.18
CA ALA A 22 26.58 30.87 26.77
C ALA A 22 26.53 29.79 25.69
N VAL A 23 27.36 28.75 25.85
CA VAL A 23 27.16 27.50 25.13
C VAL A 23 25.89 26.91 25.69
N ALA A 24 24.77 27.20 25.04
CA ALA A 24 23.55 26.44 25.23
C ALA A 24 23.85 25.03 24.73
N VAL A 25 24.19 24.13 25.66
CA VAL A 25 24.12 22.69 25.42
C VAL A 25 22.64 22.39 25.30
N PHE A 26 22.09 22.53 24.10
CA PHE A 26 20.86 21.87 23.75
C PHE A 26 21.17 20.39 23.84
N ALA A 27 20.68 19.74 24.89
CA ALA A 27 20.55 18.29 24.88
C ALA A 27 19.69 17.97 23.65
N GLN A 28 20.33 17.55 22.56
CA GLN A 28 19.66 16.84 21.49
C GLN A 28 19.04 15.63 22.16
N LEU A 29 17.74 15.70 22.44
CA LEU A 29 16.92 14.51 22.43
C LEU A 29 17.19 13.91 21.06
N GLU A 30 18.02 12.86 21.02
CA GLU A 30 18.22 12.07 19.81
C GLU A 30 16.82 11.78 19.30
N PRO A 31 16.43 12.34 18.13
CA PRO A 31 15.17 11.96 17.52
C PRO A 31 15.20 10.43 17.46
N GLY A 32 14.11 9.78 17.88
CA GLY A 32 13.95 8.36 17.59
C GLY A 32 14.33 8.15 16.13
N GLY A 33 15.24 7.20 15.85
CA GLY A 33 15.79 7.02 14.52
C GLY A 33 14.69 6.87 13.45
N PRO A 34 15.04 6.95 12.15
CA PRO A 34 14.06 6.96 11.06
C PRO A 34 12.94 5.94 11.24
N THR A 35 11.72 6.43 11.31
CA THR A 35 10.49 5.65 11.45
C THR A 35 9.87 5.38 10.07
N ALA A 36 8.95 4.42 10.00
CA ALA A 36 8.25 4.06 8.79
C ALA A 36 6.72 4.08 9.02
N PRO A 37 5.90 4.40 8.01
CA PRO A 37 4.45 4.32 8.14
C PRO A 37 3.97 2.93 8.53
N ILE A 38 2.90 2.84 9.30
CA ILE A 38 2.11 1.61 9.43
C ILE A 38 1.13 1.61 8.26
N ALA A 39 1.19 0.59 7.40
CA ALA A 39 0.32 0.50 6.23
C ALA A 39 -0.09 -0.94 5.89
N ALA A 40 -1.33 -1.10 5.45
CA ALA A 40 -1.92 -2.38 5.04
C ALA A 40 -2.98 -2.21 3.94
N TRP A 41 -3.13 -3.23 3.11
CA TRP A 41 -4.20 -3.31 2.12
C TRP A 41 -5.56 -3.47 2.79
N ASN A 42 -6.55 -2.71 2.34
CA ASN A 42 -7.97 -2.93 2.62
C ASN A 42 -8.66 -3.59 1.40
N VAL A 43 -8.00 -4.62 0.87
CA VAL A 43 -8.41 -5.34 -0.34
C VAL A 43 -8.07 -6.80 -0.16
N VAL A 44 -9.02 -7.67 -0.52
CA VAL A 44 -8.80 -9.12 -0.56
C VAL A 44 -8.01 -9.45 -1.83
N PRO A 45 -6.85 -10.15 -1.74
CA PRO A 45 -6.10 -10.59 -2.91
C PRO A 45 -6.88 -11.60 -3.75
N TRP A 46 -6.49 -11.73 -5.02
CA TRP A 46 -7.01 -12.71 -6.00
C TRP A 46 -8.50 -12.59 -6.34
N GLN A 47 -9.16 -11.52 -5.90
CA GLN A 47 -10.56 -11.29 -6.27
C GLN A 47 -10.69 -10.80 -7.71
N ARG A 48 -11.85 -11.09 -8.28
CA ARG A 48 -12.25 -10.70 -9.63
C ARG A 48 -12.96 -9.35 -9.62
N ILE A 49 -12.51 -8.45 -10.49
CA ILE A 49 -13.04 -7.09 -10.61
C ILE A 49 -13.65 -6.91 -12.00
N HIS A 50 -14.96 -6.62 -12.05
CA HIS A 50 -15.74 -6.49 -13.29
C HIS A 50 -16.33 -5.09 -13.50
N ALA A 51 -16.15 -4.19 -12.52
CA ALA A 51 -16.62 -2.81 -12.55
C ALA A 51 -15.59 -1.92 -11.84
N PRO A 52 -15.68 -0.58 -11.97
CA PRO A 52 -14.77 0.33 -11.27
C PRO A 52 -14.65 -0.01 -9.78
N PHE A 53 -13.40 -0.13 -9.32
CA PHE A 53 -13.10 -0.62 -7.99
C PHE A 53 -12.01 0.22 -7.33
N ASN A 54 -12.30 0.75 -6.15
CA ASN A 54 -11.32 1.46 -5.33
C ASN A 54 -10.52 0.45 -4.50
N ALA A 55 -9.26 0.24 -4.90
CA ALA A 55 -8.28 -0.57 -4.19
C ALA A 55 -7.58 0.30 -3.13
N GLY A 56 -7.91 0.03 -1.87
CA GLY A 56 -7.54 0.89 -0.74
C GLY A 56 -6.31 0.40 0.06
N VAL A 57 -5.57 1.36 0.58
CA VAL A 57 -4.52 1.19 1.59
C VAL A 57 -4.85 2.11 2.77
N VAL A 58 -4.90 1.51 3.96
CA VAL A 58 -4.94 2.26 5.21
C VAL A 58 -3.50 2.47 5.65
N ALA A 59 -3.09 3.73 5.83
CA ALA A 59 -1.73 4.09 6.21
C ALA A 59 -1.70 5.26 7.20
N PHE A 60 -0.76 5.20 8.15
CA PHE A 60 -0.54 6.23 9.17
C PHE A 60 0.96 6.42 9.43
N HIS A 61 1.35 7.65 9.72
CA HIS A 61 2.68 8.04 10.18
C HIS A 61 2.57 9.31 11.01
N GLU A 62 3.45 9.53 11.98
CA GLU A 62 3.42 10.70 12.87
C GLU A 62 3.62 12.03 12.13
N THR A 63 4.29 12.01 10.97
CA THR A 63 4.45 13.19 10.10
C THR A 63 3.35 13.28 9.03
N GLY A 64 2.37 12.39 9.04
CA GLY A 64 1.52 12.11 7.89
C GLY A 64 2.25 11.33 6.79
N CYS A 65 1.48 10.81 5.84
CA CYS A 65 1.99 10.03 4.72
C CYS A 65 1.08 10.17 3.49
N ARG A 66 1.62 9.75 2.34
CA ARG A 66 0.91 9.57 1.06
C ARG A 66 1.17 8.17 0.53
N VAL A 67 0.33 7.68 -0.38
CA VAL A 67 0.48 6.33 -0.95
C VAL A 67 0.65 6.39 -2.45
N LYS A 68 1.77 5.85 -2.95
CA LYS A 68 2.00 5.64 -4.38
C LYS A 68 1.56 4.24 -4.75
N PHE A 69 0.73 4.12 -5.77
CA PHE A 69 0.29 2.88 -6.38
C PHE A 69 0.93 2.72 -7.76
N THR A 70 1.36 1.52 -8.09
CA THR A 70 1.83 1.14 -9.42
C THR A 70 1.08 -0.12 -9.83
N VAL A 71 0.38 -0.07 -10.97
CA VAL A 71 -0.30 -1.22 -11.56
C VAL A 71 0.60 -1.82 -12.62
N LEU A 72 0.81 -3.13 -12.56
CA LEU A 72 1.65 -3.88 -13.48
C LEU A 72 0.87 -5.02 -14.14
N ARG A 73 1.26 -5.34 -15.37
CA ARG A 73 0.92 -6.60 -16.05
C ARG A 73 2.17 -7.12 -16.74
N ASP A 74 2.52 -8.38 -16.46
CA ASP A 74 3.72 -9.02 -17.00
C ASP A 74 5.00 -8.18 -16.79
N GLY A 75 5.12 -7.58 -15.61
CA GLY A 75 6.24 -6.70 -15.24
C GLY A 75 6.21 -5.30 -15.88
N LYS A 76 5.26 -5.00 -16.78
CA LYS A 76 5.12 -3.69 -17.42
C LYS A 76 4.18 -2.80 -16.61
N THR A 77 4.59 -1.57 -16.34
CA THR A 77 3.73 -0.58 -15.69
C THR A 77 2.61 -0.15 -16.64
N LEU A 78 1.36 -0.33 -16.19
CA LEU A 78 0.17 0.14 -16.89
C LEU A 78 -0.26 1.51 -16.39
N GLN A 79 -0.17 1.74 -15.07
CA GLN A 79 -0.63 2.96 -14.42
C GLN A 79 0.19 3.23 -13.17
N THR A 80 0.39 4.52 -12.86
CA THR A 80 0.90 4.96 -11.57
C THR A 80 -0.03 6.05 -11.02
N HIS A 81 -0.28 6.02 -9.71
CA HIS A 81 -1.11 7.00 -9.05
C HIS A 81 -0.53 7.36 -7.68
N LEU A 82 -0.51 8.65 -7.33
CA LEU A 82 -0.11 9.12 -6.02
C LEU A 82 -1.34 9.69 -5.31
N ALA A 83 -1.79 9.01 -4.27
CA ALA A 83 -2.85 9.48 -3.39
C ALA A 83 -2.21 10.34 -2.29
N GLU A 84 -2.33 11.66 -2.42
CA GLU A 84 -1.73 12.63 -1.48
C GLU A 84 -2.46 12.67 -0.13
N ASN A 85 -3.77 12.41 -0.12
CA ASN A 85 -4.59 12.43 1.09
C ASN A 85 -5.55 11.23 1.09
N PRO A 86 -5.89 10.67 2.28
CA PRO A 86 -6.91 9.65 2.35
C PRO A 86 -8.27 10.27 2.01
N GLN A 87 -9.09 9.49 1.31
CA GLN A 87 -10.46 9.84 0.97
C GLN A 87 -11.40 8.76 1.51
N ARG A 88 -12.66 9.11 1.74
CA ARG A 88 -13.66 8.12 2.17
C ARG A 88 -14.01 7.21 1.01
N ASN A 89 -13.64 5.93 1.08
CA ASN A 89 -14.07 4.93 0.11
C ASN A 89 -15.51 4.48 0.43
N SER A 90 -16.47 4.89 -0.39
CA SER A 90 -17.89 4.56 -0.20
C SER A 90 -18.19 3.06 -0.25
N ARG A 91 -17.33 2.25 -0.90
CA ARG A 91 -17.49 0.79 -0.99
C ARG A 91 -17.38 0.10 0.36
N VAL A 92 -16.46 0.56 1.19
CA VAL A 92 -16.10 -0.06 2.48
C VAL A 92 -16.33 0.85 3.67
N ASN A 93 -16.75 2.09 3.42
CA ASN A 93 -16.98 3.12 4.42
C ASN A 93 -15.76 3.42 5.32
N THR A 94 -14.56 3.40 4.72
CA THR A 94 -13.29 3.63 5.42
C THR A 94 -12.55 4.81 4.78
N TRP A 95 -11.85 5.61 5.60
CA TRP A 95 -10.90 6.61 5.12
C TRP A 95 -9.59 5.93 4.79
N GLU A 96 -9.22 5.98 3.52
CA GLU A 96 -8.07 5.28 3.01
C GLU A 96 -7.51 5.99 1.78
N PHE A 97 -6.25 5.71 1.47
CA PHE A 97 -5.68 6.07 0.19
C PHE A 97 -6.14 5.02 -0.81
N PHE A 98 -6.68 5.41 -1.96
CA PHE A 98 -7.10 4.43 -2.95
C PHE A 98 -6.75 4.84 -4.38
N LEU A 99 -6.56 3.82 -5.20
CA LEU A 99 -6.54 3.92 -6.65
C LEU A 99 -7.85 3.34 -7.18
N THR A 100 -8.50 4.06 -8.09
CA THR A 100 -9.63 3.51 -8.85
C THR A 100 -9.10 2.70 -10.02
N LEU A 101 -9.43 1.40 -10.02
CA LEU A 101 -9.17 0.47 -11.10
C LEU A 101 -10.41 0.39 -11.98
N ASP A 102 -10.27 0.59 -13.28
CA ASP A 102 -11.35 0.36 -14.25
C ASP A 102 -10.96 -0.83 -15.15
N PRO A 103 -11.61 -2.01 -14.98
CA PRO A 103 -11.35 -3.18 -15.81
C PRO A 103 -11.50 -2.94 -17.31
N LYS A 104 -12.37 -2.00 -17.71
CA LYS A 104 -12.57 -1.68 -19.13
C LYS A 104 -11.35 -0.96 -19.73
N GLN A 105 -10.63 -0.18 -18.91
CA GLN A 105 -9.43 0.54 -19.32
C GLN A 105 -8.18 -0.33 -19.21
N LEU A 106 -8.09 -1.15 -18.16
CA LEU A 106 -6.95 -2.02 -17.91
C LEU A 106 -6.96 -3.30 -18.77
N GLY A 107 -8.13 -3.68 -19.32
CA GLY A 107 -8.32 -4.91 -20.07
C GLY A 107 -8.33 -6.15 -19.18
N ALA A 108 -8.86 -7.25 -19.71
CA ALA A 108 -9.00 -8.51 -18.98
C ALA A 108 -7.66 -9.14 -18.59
N GLY A 109 -7.68 -9.96 -17.53
CA GLY A 109 -6.54 -10.77 -17.09
C GLY A 109 -5.95 -10.34 -15.75
N PRO A 110 -4.91 -11.07 -15.27
CA PRO A 110 -4.25 -10.76 -14.02
C PRO A 110 -3.55 -9.40 -14.08
N ILE A 111 -3.54 -8.72 -12.94
CA ILE A 111 -2.72 -7.54 -12.68
C ILE A 111 -2.10 -7.66 -11.30
N GLU A 112 -0.93 -7.05 -11.15
CA GLU A 112 -0.28 -6.84 -9.87
C GLU A 112 -0.39 -5.35 -9.51
N ILE A 113 -0.63 -5.06 -8.23
CA ILE A 113 -0.59 -3.71 -7.69
C ILE A 113 0.49 -3.66 -6.61
N GLN A 114 1.46 -2.77 -6.82
CA GLN A 114 2.45 -2.40 -5.83
C GLN A 114 2.03 -1.11 -5.16
N ALA A 115 2.28 -0.99 -3.86
CA ALA A 115 2.02 0.23 -3.11
C ALA A 115 3.17 0.59 -2.17
N GLN A 116 3.43 1.89 -2.06
CA GLN A 116 4.43 2.47 -1.19
C GLN A 116 3.79 3.54 -0.31
N ALA A 117 3.85 3.38 1.00
CA ALA A 117 3.48 4.41 1.95
C ALA A 117 4.71 5.29 2.22
N ILE A 118 4.64 6.55 1.78
CA ILE A 118 5.74 7.51 1.81
C ILE A 118 5.46 8.54 2.92
N PRO A 119 6.25 8.58 4.00
CA PRO A 119 6.11 9.59 5.04
C PRO A 119 6.46 10.99 4.50
N LEU A 120 5.84 12.02 5.06
CA LEU A 120 6.12 13.42 4.67
C LEU A 120 7.37 13.99 5.36
N GLY A 121 7.80 13.40 6.48
CA GLY A 121 9.00 13.80 7.20
C GLY A 121 10.28 13.51 6.43
N GLN A 122 11.20 14.47 6.43
CA GLN A 122 12.52 14.28 5.83
C GLN A 122 13.32 13.23 6.60
N GLY A 123 14.00 12.33 5.89
CA GLY A 123 14.82 11.28 6.50
C GLY A 123 14.04 10.06 7.02
N MET A 124 12.71 10.06 6.88
CA MET A 124 11.85 8.94 7.27
C MET A 124 11.86 7.83 6.21
N GLN A 125 11.51 6.62 6.63
CA GLN A 125 11.57 5.43 5.79
C GLN A 125 10.25 5.19 5.05
N THR A 126 10.31 5.01 3.74
CA THR A 126 9.17 4.53 2.95
C THR A 126 8.88 3.07 3.30
N ARG A 127 7.60 2.72 3.44
CA ARG A 127 7.14 1.35 3.61
C ARG A 127 6.59 0.81 2.29
N GLU A 128 7.20 -0.26 1.79
CA GLU A 128 6.65 -1.08 0.71
C GLU A 128 5.59 -2.04 1.27
N LEU A 129 4.46 -2.17 0.58
CA LEU A 129 3.46 -3.19 0.90
C LEU A 129 3.72 -4.46 0.06
N PRO A 130 3.33 -5.65 0.54
CA PRO A 130 3.32 -6.85 -0.28
C PRO A 130 2.52 -6.62 -1.58
N PRO A 131 2.97 -7.15 -2.73
CA PRO A 131 2.21 -7.01 -3.98
C PRO A 131 0.80 -7.58 -3.86
N LEU A 132 -0.18 -6.86 -4.37
CA LEU A 132 -1.58 -7.25 -4.39
C LEU A 132 -1.96 -7.76 -5.78
N GLN A 133 -2.29 -9.04 -5.87
CA GLN A 133 -2.74 -9.65 -7.12
C GLN A 133 -4.26 -9.54 -7.25
N LEU A 134 -4.75 -9.15 -8.44
CA LEU A 134 -6.17 -9.06 -8.76
C LEU A 134 -6.42 -9.57 -10.19
N TYR A 135 -7.67 -9.93 -10.51
CA TYR A 135 -8.07 -10.34 -11.85
C TYR A 135 -9.08 -9.35 -12.43
N MET A 136 -8.74 -8.71 -13.54
CA MET A 136 -9.66 -7.87 -14.30
C MET A 136 -10.54 -8.75 -15.19
N ASP A 137 -11.85 -8.58 -15.09
CA ASP A 137 -12.84 -9.33 -15.88
C ASP A 137 -13.97 -8.40 -16.36
N PRO A 138 -13.69 -7.46 -17.28
CA PRO A 138 -14.66 -6.48 -17.74
C PRO A 138 -15.90 -7.12 -18.39
N GLU A 139 -15.73 -8.27 -19.04
CA GLU A 139 -16.78 -8.97 -19.78
C GLU A 139 -17.50 -10.04 -18.93
N LYS A 140 -17.10 -10.21 -17.66
CA LYS A 140 -17.62 -11.26 -16.77
C LYS A 140 -17.46 -12.67 -17.34
N GLN A 141 -16.41 -12.88 -18.13
CA GLN A 141 -16.14 -14.14 -18.84
C GLN A 141 -15.35 -15.14 -18.00
N LEU A 142 -14.71 -14.71 -16.91
CA LEU A 142 -14.09 -15.63 -15.95
C LEU A 142 -15.18 -16.31 -15.12
N VAL A 143 -15.92 -17.24 -15.71
CA VAL A 143 -16.82 -18.12 -14.96
C VAL A 143 -16.01 -19.05 -14.04
N PRO A 144 -16.54 -19.43 -12.86
CA PRO A 144 -15.91 -20.44 -12.02
C PRO A 144 -15.62 -21.67 -12.87
N THR A 145 -14.34 -21.94 -13.10
CA THR A 145 -13.87 -23.05 -13.93
C THR A 145 -14.15 -24.40 -13.29
N SER A 146 -14.46 -24.39 -11.99
CA SER A 146 -14.86 -25.54 -11.20
C SER A 146 -15.93 -25.15 -10.19
N THR A 147 -16.89 -26.05 -9.98
CA THR A 147 -17.91 -25.93 -8.96
C THR A 147 -17.85 -27.19 -8.11
N LEU A 148 -17.77 -27.02 -6.79
CA LEU A 148 -17.86 -28.13 -5.83
C LEU A 148 -19.07 -27.92 -4.91
N TRP A 149 -19.70 -29.03 -4.53
CA TRP A 149 -20.78 -29.06 -3.56
C TRP A 149 -20.26 -29.60 -2.23
N VAL A 150 -20.63 -28.94 -1.15
CA VAL A 150 -20.39 -29.35 0.23
C VAL A 150 -21.74 -29.44 0.91
N ASP A 151 -22.02 -30.57 1.56
CA ASP A 151 -23.22 -30.76 2.36
C ASP A 151 -22.81 -31.37 3.70
N ALA A 152 -23.00 -30.64 4.79
CA ALA A 152 -22.58 -31.08 6.12
C ALA A 152 -23.40 -32.28 6.65
N GLN A 153 -24.59 -32.53 6.10
CA GLN A 153 -25.49 -33.61 6.50
C GLN A 153 -25.35 -34.84 5.62
N GLN A 154 -25.33 -34.66 4.30
CA GLN A 154 -25.39 -35.74 3.31
C GLN A 154 -24.05 -36.02 2.62
N GLY A 155 -23.06 -35.13 2.75
CA GLY A 155 -21.76 -35.28 2.12
C GLY A 155 -20.84 -36.29 2.82
N ASP A 156 -19.80 -36.70 2.09
CA ASP A 156 -18.77 -37.62 2.57
C ASP A 156 -17.37 -37.11 2.15
N ASP A 157 -16.45 -36.96 3.10
CA ASP A 157 -15.08 -36.51 2.84
C ASP A 157 -14.15 -37.64 2.34
N THR A 158 -14.58 -38.89 2.43
CA THR A 158 -13.83 -40.08 1.99
C THR A 158 -14.25 -40.50 0.59
N THR A 159 -15.56 -40.50 0.31
CA THR A 159 -16.10 -41.00 -0.96
C THR A 159 -16.75 -39.94 -1.83
N GLY A 160 -17.10 -38.77 -1.26
CA GLY A 160 -17.62 -37.63 -2.01
C GLY A 160 -16.58 -37.12 -3.00
N ASN A 161 -17.06 -36.66 -4.16
CA ASN A 161 -16.21 -36.21 -5.26
C ASN A 161 -16.46 -34.73 -5.60
N GLY A 162 -17.37 -34.08 -4.87
CA GLY A 162 -17.72 -32.66 -4.98
C GLY A 162 -18.77 -32.35 -6.03
N THR A 163 -19.40 -33.35 -6.68
CA THR A 163 -20.63 -33.10 -7.47
C THR A 163 -21.83 -32.91 -6.56
N ARG A 164 -22.94 -32.42 -7.11
CA ARG A 164 -24.19 -32.20 -6.36
C ARG A 164 -24.75 -33.51 -5.80
N GLU A 165 -24.54 -34.62 -6.51
CA GLU A 165 -25.03 -35.95 -6.16
C GLU A 165 -24.10 -36.69 -5.19
N ALA A 166 -22.84 -36.25 -5.09
CA ALA A 166 -21.83 -36.81 -4.18
C ALA A 166 -20.98 -35.68 -3.55
N PRO A 167 -21.61 -34.81 -2.74
CA PRO A 167 -20.93 -33.65 -2.18
C PRO A 167 -19.86 -34.06 -1.16
N PHE A 168 -18.86 -33.20 -0.98
CA PHE A 168 -17.97 -33.32 0.17
C PHE A 168 -18.73 -33.02 1.46
N LYS A 169 -18.32 -33.59 2.60
CA LYS A 169 -18.92 -33.25 3.89
C LYS A 169 -18.43 -31.91 4.43
N THR A 170 -17.18 -31.56 4.13
CA THR A 170 -16.55 -30.33 4.62
C THR A 170 -15.94 -29.48 3.51
N ILE A 171 -15.97 -28.16 3.73
CA ILE A 171 -15.27 -27.18 2.88
C ILE A 171 -13.78 -27.50 2.80
N ARG A 172 -13.19 -28.02 3.89
CA ARG A 172 -11.77 -28.40 3.93
C ARG A 172 -11.46 -29.53 2.95
N ALA A 173 -12.29 -30.57 2.88
CA ALA A 173 -12.10 -31.66 1.93
C ALA A 173 -12.28 -31.17 0.48
N ALA A 174 -13.32 -30.35 0.23
CA ALA A 174 -13.52 -29.72 -1.07
C ALA A 174 -12.30 -28.91 -1.51
N PHE A 175 -11.75 -28.06 -0.64
CA PHE A 175 -10.56 -27.27 -0.93
C PHE A 175 -9.30 -28.12 -1.16
N ARG A 176 -9.12 -29.20 -0.38
CA ARG A 176 -7.96 -30.09 -0.49
C ARG A 176 -8.04 -31.13 -1.62
N SER A 177 -9.20 -31.26 -2.25
CA SER A 177 -9.42 -32.24 -3.33
C SER A 177 -8.57 -32.00 -4.58
N GLY A 178 -8.01 -30.78 -4.74
CA GLY A 178 -7.33 -30.34 -5.96
C GLY A 178 -8.28 -30.10 -7.14
N ARG A 179 -9.60 -30.23 -6.94
CA ARG A 179 -10.63 -30.03 -7.95
C ARG A 179 -11.16 -28.60 -7.98
N LEU A 180 -10.92 -27.82 -6.93
CA LEU A 180 -11.22 -26.40 -6.88
C LEU A 180 -10.07 -25.65 -7.56
N LEU A 181 -10.29 -25.26 -8.81
CA LEU A 181 -9.38 -24.41 -9.59
C LEU A 181 -9.51 -22.94 -9.16
N ASP A 182 -8.55 -22.11 -9.56
CA ASP A 182 -8.57 -20.68 -9.29
C ASP A 182 -9.88 -20.04 -9.79
N GLY A 183 -10.53 -19.28 -8.90
CA GLY A 183 -11.86 -18.70 -9.17
C GLY A 183 -13.03 -19.69 -9.07
N GLY A 184 -12.80 -20.92 -8.61
CA GLY A 184 -13.83 -21.94 -8.38
C GLY A 184 -14.84 -21.55 -7.31
N THR A 185 -16.02 -22.16 -7.35
CA THR A 185 -17.13 -21.92 -6.41
C THR A 185 -17.41 -23.14 -5.56
N ILE A 186 -17.64 -22.94 -4.26
CA ILE A 186 -18.18 -23.96 -3.36
C ILE A 186 -19.62 -23.60 -3.03
N TYR A 187 -20.56 -24.50 -3.34
CA TYR A 187 -21.93 -24.45 -2.85
C TYR A 187 -22.05 -25.20 -1.52
N LEU A 188 -22.85 -24.65 -0.62
CA LEU A 188 -23.15 -25.18 0.72
C LEU A 188 -24.61 -25.63 0.81
#